data_AF-A0A0V1PU39-F1
#
_entry.id   AF-A0A0V1PU39-F1
#
_cell.length_a   1.000
_cell.length_b   1.000
_cell.length_c   1.000
_cell.angle_alpha   90.00
_cell.angle_beta   90.00
_cell.angle_gamma   90.00
#
_symmetry.space_group_name_H-M   'P 1'
#
loop_
_entity.id
_entity.type
_entity.pdbx_description
1 polymer ?
#
loop_
_entity_poly.entity_id
_entity_poly.type
_entity_poly.pdbx_seq_one_letter_code
_entity_poly.pdbx_strand_id
1 'polypeptide(L)' 'MAGHAAKYIRHAAVSAPHVDPRLKWASKLLGATMWFYIMYRVKEDGPVMFGQKLPFENH' A
#
# COMPACT_ATOMS: atom_id res chain seq x y z
N MET A 1 9.55 23.71 29.89
CA MET A 1 10.59 24.13 28.92
C MET A 1 11.69 23.07 28.74
N ALA A 2 11.39 21.76 28.62
CA ALA A 2 12.41 20.70 28.69
C ALA A 2 12.33 19.59 27.61
N GLY A 3 11.51 19.74 26.57
CA GLY A 3 11.25 18.67 25.58
C GLY A 3 12.10 18.69 24.30
N HIS A 4 12.80 19.80 24.00
CA HIS A 4 13.47 19.97 22.70
C HIS A 4 14.95 19.55 22.67
N ALA A 5 15.60 19.42 23.82
CA ALA A 5 17.02 19.08 23.90
C ALA A 5 17.31 17.63 23.46
N ALA A 6 16.39 16.70 23.73
CA ALA A 6 16.55 15.29 23.38
C ALA A 6 16.48 15.00 21.87
N LYS A 7 15.90 15.92 21.08
CA LYS A 7 15.68 15.74 19.63
C LYS A 7 16.97 15.81 18.81
N TYR A 8 18.03 16.40 19.35
CA TYR A 8 19.30 16.62 18.66
C TYR A 8 20.48 15.87 19.31
N ILE A 9 20.18 14.87 20.16
CA ILE A 9 21.21 14.00 20.72
C ILE A 9 21.82 13.18 19.58
N ARG A 10 23.12 13.34 19.37
CA ARG A 10 23.86 12.55 18.38
C ARG A 10 23.78 11.07 18.77
N HIS A 11 23.49 10.21 17.79
CA HIS A 11 23.36 8.74 17.96
C HIS A 11 22.14 8.27 18.79
N ALA A 12 21.15 9.12 19.03
CA ALA A 12 19.85 8.68 19.52
C ALA A 12 18.98 8.09 18.40
N ALA A 13 17.97 7.30 18.76
CA ALA A 13 16.97 6.80 17.82
C ALA A 13 16.24 7.95 17.12
N VAL A 14 16.05 7.84 15.81
CA VAL A 14 15.40 8.87 15.00
C VAL A 14 13.94 9.01 15.41
N SER A 15 13.50 10.23 15.72
CA SER A 15 12.11 10.51 16.04
C SER A 15 11.21 10.20 14.84
N ALA A 16 10.00 9.68 15.07
CA ALA A 16 9.04 9.42 14.00
C ALA A 16 8.79 10.70 13.17
N PRO A 17 8.75 10.60 11.83
CA PRO A 17 8.52 11.76 10.99
C PRO A 17 7.11 12.30 11.21
N HIS A 18 6.97 13.62 11.23
CA HIS A 18 5.67 14.26 11.17
C HIS A 18 5.16 14.17 9.74
N VAL A 19 4.09 13.40 9.54
CA VAL A 19 3.45 13.25 8.23
C VAL A 19 2.04 13.80 8.33
N ASP A 20 1.64 14.59 7.32
CA ASP A 20 0.30 15.14 7.26
C ASP A 20 -0.75 14.01 7.25
N PRO A 21 -1.79 14.07 8.11
CA PRO A 21 -2.81 13.02 8.18
C PRO A 21 -3.51 12.76 6.84
N ARG A 22 -3.71 13.79 6.00
CA ARG A 22 -4.36 13.64 4.70
C ARG A 22 -3.49 12.81 3.77
N LEU A 23 -2.18 13.03 3.77
CA LEU A 23 -1.24 12.21 3.00
C LEU A 23 -1.28 10.75 3.45
N LYS A 24 -1.29 10.50 4.76
CA LYS A 24 -1.39 9.14 5.33
C LYS A 24 -2.66 8.42 4.88
N TRP A 25 -3.81 9.11 4.86
CA TRP A 25 -5.08 8.52 4.43
C TRP A 25 -5.15 8.35 2.90
N ALA A 26 -4.65 9.31 2.13
CA ALA A 26 -4.56 9.20 0.68
C ALA A 26 -3.71 8.01 0.25
N SER A 27 -2.53 7.80 0.85
CA SER A 27 -1.69 6.63 0.58
C SER A 27 -2.39 5.31 0.90
N LYS A 28 -3.16 5.25 1.99
CA LYS A 28 -3.95 4.06 2.34
C LYS A 28 -5.06 3.79 1.32
N LEU A 29 -5.78 4.83 0.89
CA LEU A 29 -6.85 4.69 -0.09
C LEU A 29 -6.27 4.18 -1.42
N LEU A 30 -5.18 4.78 -1.91
CA LEU A 30 -4.54 4.35 -3.14
C LEU A 30 -4.04 2.91 -3.07
N GLY A 31 -3.38 2.52 -1.96
CA GLY A 31 -2.95 1.15 -1.74
C GLY A 31 -4.12 0.16 -1.67
N ALA A 32 -5.22 0.55 -1.02
CA ALA A 32 -6.43 -0.27 -0.95
C ALA A 32 -7.08 -0.43 -2.34
N THR A 33 -7.19 0.65 -3.13
CA THR A 33 -7.71 0.61 -4.49
C THR A 33 -6.87 -0.28 -5.40
N MET A 34 -5.54 -0.22 -5.28
CA MET A 34 -4.62 -1.08 -6.03
C MET A 34 -4.87 -2.56 -5.74
N TRP A 35 -4.87 -2.95 -4.46
CA TRP A 35 -5.09 -4.34 -4.06
C TRP A 35 -6.51 -4.82 -4.37
N PHE A 36 -7.51 -3.96 -4.19
CA PHE A 36 -8.88 -4.23 -4.60
C PHE A 36 -8.94 -4.57 -6.09
N TYR A 37 -8.30 -3.76 -6.94
CA TYR A 37 -8.30 -3.98 -8.39
C TYR A 37 -7.59 -5.28 -8.78
N ILE A 38 -6.46 -5.61 -8.15
CA ILE A 38 -5.76 -6.88 -8.38
C ILE A 38 -6.69 -8.05 -8.05
N MET A 39 -7.33 -8.05 -6.88
CA MET A 39 -8.21 -9.15 -6.47
C MET A 39 -9.47 -9.24 -7.33
N TYR A 40 -10.01 -8.09 -7.74
CA TYR A 40 -11.10 -8.02 -8.70
C TYR A 40 -10.72 -8.67 -10.03
N ARG A 41 -9.56 -8.33 -10.60
CA ARG A 41 -9.06 -8.93 -11.84
C ARG A 41 -8.74 -10.41 -11.69
N VAL A 42 -8.17 -10.82 -10.56
CA VAL A 42 -7.93 -12.25 -10.27
C VAL A 42 -9.24 -13.02 -10.19
N LYS A 43 -10.34 -12.42 -9.73
CA LYS A 43 -11.66 -13.07 -9.74
C LYS A 43 -12.23 -13.20 -11.15
N GLU A 44 -12.11 -12.17 -11.98
CA GLU A 44 -12.66 -12.16 -13.34
C GLU A 44 -11.84 -13.01 -14.31
N ASP A 45 -10.53 -12.82 -14.32
CA ASP A 45 -9.60 -13.49 -15.23
C ASP A 45 -8.94 -14.71 -14.60
N GLY A 46 -9.29 -15.07 -13.36
CA GLY A 46 -8.69 -16.17 -12.61
C GLY A 46 -8.53 -17.46 -13.40
N PRO A 47 -9.55 -17.97 -14.10
CA PRO A 47 -9.43 -19.19 -14.89
C PRO A 47 -8.38 -19.11 -16.01
N VAL A 48 -8.19 -17.93 -16.61
CA VAL A 48 -7.18 -17.69 -17.66
C VAL A 48 -5.80 -17.47 -17.04
N MET A 49 -5.72 -16.70 -15.95
CA MET A 49 -4.47 -16.41 -15.24
C MET A 49 -3.87 -17.65 -14.55
N PHE A 50 -4.71 -18.56 -14.06
CA PHE A 50 -4.30 -19.81 -13.41
C PHE A 50 -4.23 -21.00 -14.39
N GLY A 51 -4.31 -20.75 -15.70
CA GLY A 51 -4.14 -21.78 -16.74
C GLY A 51 -5.22 -22.88 -16.76
N GLN A 52 -6.36 -22.62 -16.12
CA GLN A 52 -7.50 -23.54 -16.10
C GLN A 52 -8.34 -23.46 -17.38
N LYS A 53 -8.22 -22.37 -18.15
CA LYS A 53 -8.85 -22.17 -19.46
C LYS A 53 -7.87 -21.54 -20.44
N LEU A 54 -7.88 -21.98 -21.69
CA LEU A 54 -7.08 -21.36 -22.74
C LEU A 54 -7.75 -20.03 -23.18
N PRO A 55 -6.99 -18.98 -23.48
CA PRO A 55 -7.54 -17.65 -23.78
C PRO A 55 -8.45 -17.61 -25.03
N PHE A 56 -8.50 -18.69 -25.81
CA PHE A 56 -9.28 -18.85 -27.05
C PHE A 56 -10.41 -19.89 -26.95
N GLU A 57 -10.67 -20.50 -25.79
CA GLU A 57 -11.75 -21.50 -25.63
C GLU A 57 -13.18 -20.91 -25.64
N ASN A 58 -13.31 -19.59 -25.58
CA ASN A 58 -14.59 -18.88 -25.58
C ASN A 58 -15.00 -18.35 -26.97
N HIS A 59 -14.40 -18.86 -28.06
CA HIS A 59 -14.80 -18.56 -29.44
C HIS A 59 -15.67 -19.68 -30.03
#